data_AF-A0A1Q9CUI4-F1
#
_entry.id   AF-A0A1Q9CUI4-F1
#
_cell.length_a   1.000
_cell.length_b   1.000
_cell.length_c   1.000
_cell.angle_alpha   90.00
_cell.angle_beta   90.00
_cell.angle_gamma   90.00
#
_symmetry.space_group_name_H-M   'P 1'
#
loop_
_entity.id
_entity.type
_entity.pdbx_description
1 polymer ?
#
loop_
_entity_poly.entity_id
_entity_poly.type
_entity_poly.pdbx_seq_one_letter_code
_entity_poly.pdbx_strand_id
1 'polypeptide(L)'
;MDVPDFETLKNKVVATGEFLRQQHADLSDKNYTQVKATQLGQMLKEILSFCGLTIEQGTVLTAIVRNGPWESEDRAAIAGAVSNAVANCGSSSVVRRPNQDVLTFAGFLSAKDMEVLNDKSASLHVKADQVATRLIRVQLWLASEQGYKEIVKVVMAAGLTLTSADEKYNFLLTLKKLVRSKSKTWSIWGLCL
;
A
#
# COMPACT_ATOMS: atom_id res chain seq x y z
N MET A 1 2.15 15.99 5.10
CA MET A 1 3.02 15.58 3.97
C MET A 1 2.54 16.39 2.79
N ASP A 2 3.35 17.32 2.32
CA ASP A 2 2.99 18.16 1.18
C ASP A 2 2.89 17.27 -0.06
N VAL A 3 1.74 17.33 -0.74
CA VAL A 3 1.56 16.65 -2.03
C VAL A 3 2.52 17.34 -3.01
N PRO A 4 3.44 16.59 -3.65
CA PRO A 4 4.39 17.21 -4.56
C PRO A 4 3.64 17.91 -5.69
N ASP A 5 3.88 19.21 -5.83
CA ASP A 5 3.28 20.03 -6.88
C ASP A 5 3.86 19.65 -8.26
N PHE A 6 3.05 19.84 -9.30
CA PHE A 6 3.45 19.56 -10.68
C PHE A 6 4.69 20.36 -11.08
N GLU A 7 4.82 21.62 -10.65
CA GLU A 7 6.02 22.41 -10.96
C GLU A 7 7.28 21.80 -10.34
N THR A 8 7.16 21.13 -9.19
CA THR A 8 8.30 20.42 -8.59
C THR A 8 8.72 19.23 -9.45
N LEU A 9 7.76 18.42 -9.93
CA LEU A 9 8.06 17.30 -10.83
C LEU A 9 8.67 17.78 -12.15
N LYS A 10 8.07 18.81 -12.75
CA LYS A 10 8.54 19.43 -13.99
C LYS A 10 9.98 19.94 -13.87
N ASN A 11 10.27 20.69 -12.80
CA ASN A 11 11.62 21.23 -12.56
C ASN A 11 12.65 20.12 -12.39
N LYS A 12 12.29 19.01 -11.73
CA LYS A 12 13.18 17.84 -11.64
C LYS A 12 13.47 17.22 -12.99
N VAL A 13 12.46 17.00 -13.83
CA VAL A 13 12.66 16.42 -15.18
C VAL A 13 13.58 17.31 -16.03
N VAL A 14 13.41 18.63 -15.96
CA VAL A 14 14.30 19.60 -16.62
C VAL A 14 15.72 19.50 -16.07
N ALA A 15 15.88 19.56 -14.75
CA ALA A 15 17.18 19.50 -14.08
C ALA A 15 17.93 18.19 -14.37
N THR A 16 17.23 17.06 -14.41
CA THR A 16 17.82 15.77 -14.81
C THR A 16 18.32 15.82 -16.26
N GLY A 17 17.56 16.42 -17.17
CA GLY A 17 17.99 16.60 -18.55
C GLY A 17 19.23 17.48 -18.67
N GLU A 18 19.30 18.58 -17.94
CA GLU A 18 20.48 19.47 -17.91
C GLU A 18 21.70 18.80 -17.28
N PHE A 19 21.51 18.10 -16.17
CA PHE A 19 22.55 17.31 -15.51
C PHE A 19 23.16 16.29 -16.47
N LEU A 20 22.33 15.52 -17.17
CA LEU A 20 22.82 14.53 -18.15
C LEU A 20 23.60 15.20 -19.29
N ARG A 21 23.16 16.36 -19.80
CA ARG A 21 23.92 17.09 -20.83
C ARG A 21 25.30 17.52 -20.34
N GLN A 22 25.41 17.98 -19.09
CA GLN A 22 26.70 18.37 -18.51
C GLN A 22 27.61 17.14 -18.33
N GLN A 23 27.07 16.05 -17.78
CA GLN A 23 27.84 14.81 -17.54
C GLN A 23 28.35 14.15 -18.83
N HIS A 24 27.67 14.33 -19.97
CA HIS A 24 28.13 13.79 -21.24
C HIS A 24 29.47 14.39 -21.71
N ALA A 25 29.79 15.63 -21.31
CA ALA A 25 31.07 16.24 -21.66
C ALA A 25 32.25 15.70 -20.82
N ASP A 26 31.97 15.27 -19.59
CA ASP A 26 32.99 14.95 -18.60
C ASP A 26 33.22 13.44 -18.42
N LEU A 27 32.26 12.60 -18.83
CA LEU A 27 32.31 11.15 -18.63
C LEU A 27 32.59 10.40 -19.94
N SER A 28 33.20 9.22 -19.82
CA SER A 28 33.26 8.27 -20.92
C SER A 28 31.87 7.71 -21.23
N ASP A 29 31.63 7.32 -22.49
CA ASP A 29 30.34 6.79 -22.97
C ASP A 29 29.78 5.66 -22.10
N LYS A 30 30.65 4.77 -21.62
CA LYS A 30 30.29 3.66 -20.74
C LYS A 30 29.74 4.16 -19.39
N ASN A 31 30.41 5.12 -18.78
CA ASN A 31 29.98 5.70 -17.50
C ASN A 31 28.73 6.56 -17.66
N TYR A 32 28.66 7.33 -18.75
CA TYR A 32 27.49 8.13 -19.09
C TYR A 32 26.24 7.25 -19.24
N THR A 33 26.35 6.12 -19.92
CA THR A 33 25.23 5.18 -20.10
C THR A 33 24.70 4.66 -18.75
N GLN A 34 25.59 4.35 -17.81
CA GLN A 34 25.20 3.89 -16.47
C GLN A 34 24.51 5.00 -15.65
N VAL A 35 25.02 6.23 -15.72
CA VAL A 35 24.40 7.40 -15.07
C VAL A 35 23.02 7.68 -15.69
N LYS A 36 22.92 7.68 -17.01
CA LYS A 36 21.65 7.86 -17.75
C LYS A 36 20.60 6.82 -17.34
N ALA A 37 20.96 5.55 -17.31
CA ALA A 37 20.06 4.48 -16.89
C ALA A 37 19.57 4.65 -15.44
N THR A 38 20.46 5.09 -14.54
CA THR A 38 20.11 5.36 -13.14
C THR A 38 19.13 6.52 -13.03
N GLN A 39 19.40 7.63 -13.73
CA GLN A 39 18.53 8.81 -13.76
C GLN A 39 17.16 8.50 -14.39
N LEU A 40 17.13 7.72 -15.47
CA LEU A 40 15.89 7.24 -16.07
C LEU A 40 15.06 6.45 -15.06
N GLY A 41 15.67 5.48 -14.37
CA GLY A 41 14.98 4.67 -13.37
C GLY A 41 14.41 5.48 -12.19
N GLN A 42 15.10 6.53 -11.76
CA GLN A 42 14.60 7.45 -10.74
C GLN A 42 13.42 8.28 -11.27
N MET A 43 13.56 8.88 -12.45
CA MET A 43 12.52 9.70 -13.07
C MET A 43 11.24 8.91 -13.32
N LEU A 44 11.34 7.66 -13.80
CA LEU A 44 10.18 6.78 -13.99
C LEU A 44 9.45 6.52 -12.67
N LYS A 45 10.18 6.28 -11.58
CA LYS A 45 9.58 6.09 -10.25
C LYS A 45 8.85 7.35 -9.78
N GLU A 46 9.45 8.52 -9.98
CA GLU A 46 8.83 9.79 -9.60
C GLU A 46 7.54 10.05 -10.38
N ILE A 47 7.56 9.89 -11.71
CA ILE A 47 6.38 10.04 -12.58
C ILE A 47 5.27 9.07 -12.16
N LEU A 48 5.60 7.79 -11.94
CA LEU A 48 4.61 6.78 -11.53
C LEU A 48 4.07 7.00 -10.12
N SER A 49 4.84 7.65 -9.24
CA SER A 49 4.40 8.02 -7.89
C SER A 49 3.60 9.32 -7.85
N PHE A 50 3.66 10.12 -8.91
CA PHE A 50 2.94 11.39 -8.98
C PHE A 50 1.44 11.12 -9.13
N CYS A 51 0.67 11.63 -8.17
CA CYS A 51 -0.77 11.46 -8.12
C CYS A 51 -1.45 12.71 -8.69
N GLY A 52 -2.49 12.54 -9.50
CA GLY A 52 -3.24 13.68 -10.05
C GLY A 52 -2.62 14.33 -11.29
N LEU A 53 -1.83 13.59 -12.09
CA LEU A 53 -1.29 14.12 -13.34
C LEU A 53 -2.39 14.32 -14.39
N THR A 54 -2.72 15.56 -14.73
CA THR A 54 -3.69 15.88 -15.78
C THR A 54 -3.14 15.57 -17.19
N ILE A 55 -4.03 15.50 -18.18
CA ILE A 55 -3.65 15.24 -19.58
C ILE A 55 -2.76 16.39 -20.11
N GLU A 56 -3.08 17.62 -19.73
CA GLU A 56 -2.35 18.83 -20.11
C GLU A 56 -0.93 18.79 -19.51
N GLN A 57 -0.81 18.44 -18.23
CA GLN A 57 0.47 18.26 -17.56
C GLN A 57 1.31 17.11 -18.16
N GLY A 58 0.68 15.99 -18.50
CA GLY A 58 1.33 14.87 -19.17
C GLY A 58 1.89 15.26 -20.55
N THR A 59 1.15 16.10 -21.29
CA THR A 59 1.58 16.65 -22.58
C THR A 59 2.81 17.54 -22.41
N VAL A 60 2.81 18.43 -21.40
CA VAL A 60 3.96 19.28 -21.08
C VAL A 60 5.20 18.44 -20.72
N LEU A 61 5.04 17.41 -19.88
CA LEU A 61 6.16 16.52 -19.52
C LEU A 61 6.75 15.80 -20.73
N THR A 62 5.90 15.29 -21.62
CA THR A 62 6.36 14.58 -22.82
C THR A 62 7.07 15.53 -23.79
N ALA A 63 6.65 16.79 -23.88
CA ALA A 63 7.34 17.80 -24.66
C ALA A 63 8.74 18.13 -24.10
N ILE A 64 8.88 18.22 -22.78
CA ILE A 64 10.18 18.45 -22.12
C ILE A 64 11.11 17.26 -22.39
N VAL A 65 10.61 16.03 -22.21
CA VAL A 65 11.36 14.80 -22.44
C VAL A 65 11.79 14.67 -23.91
N ARG A 66 10.95 15.11 -24.85
CA ARG A 66 11.33 15.12 -26.28
C ARG A 66 12.54 15.99 -26.58
N ASN A 67 12.73 17.08 -25.84
CA ASN A 67 13.86 18.00 -26.00
C ASN A 67 15.08 17.63 -25.12
N GLY A 68 14.98 16.58 -24.31
CA GLY A 68 16.04 16.12 -23.41
C GLY A 68 17.07 15.20 -24.09
N PRO A 69 18.15 14.83 -23.38
CA PRO A 69 19.20 13.93 -23.88
C PRO A 69 18.78 12.45 -23.80
N TRP A 70 17.53 12.15 -24.18
CA TRP A 70 16.92 10.83 -24.07
C TRP A 70 16.91 10.14 -25.43
N GLU A 71 17.23 8.84 -25.46
CA GLU A 71 17.13 8.03 -26.67
C GLU A 71 15.68 7.65 -26.97
N SER A 72 15.45 7.06 -28.14
CA SER A 72 14.11 6.66 -28.55
C SER A 72 13.47 5.66 -27.58
N GLU A 73 14.24 4.73 -27.06
CA GLU A 73 13.78 3.74 -26.08
C GLU A 73 13.46 4.38 -24.72
N ASP A 74 14.34 5.26 -24.24
CA ASP A 74 14.12 6.03 -23.00
C ASP A 74 12.83 6.85 -23.10
N ARG A 75 12.62 7.56 -24.21
CA ARG A 75 11.43 8.37 -24.45
C ARG A 75 10.16 7.52 -24.49
N ALA A 76 10.21 6.33 -25.09
CA ALA A 76 9.07 5.41 -25.11
C ALA A 76 8.71 4.94 -23.70
N ALA A 77 9.71 4.60 -22.88
CA ALA A 77 9.50 4.22 -21.48
C ALA A 77 8.87 5.36 -20.66
N ILE A 78 9.36 6.58 -20.83
CA ILE A 78 8.84 7.76 -20.14
C ILE A 78 7.41 8.08 -20.60
N ALA A 79 7.15 8.05 -21.90
CA ALA A 79 5.80 8.26 -22.44
C ALA A 79 4.81 7.21 -21.90
N GLY A 80 5.24 5.94 -21.79
CA GLY A 80 4.45 4.88 -21.14
C GLY A 80 4.17 5.18 -19.67
N ALA A 81 5.16 5.64 -18.91
CA ALA A 81 4.98 6.03 -17.51
C ALA A 81 4.05 7.24 -17.34
N VAL A 82 4.17 8.26 -18.19
CA VAL A 82 3.27 9.42 -18.20
C VAL A 82 1.85 9.00 -18.55
N SER A 83 1.67 8.18 -19.58
CA SER A 83 0.35 7.66 -19.97
C SER A 83 -0.29 6.88 -18.82
N ASN A 84 0.48 6.01 -18.15
CA ASN A 84 0.01 5.30 -16.97
C ASN A 84 -0.36 6.24 -15.82
N ALA A 85 0.44 7.28 -15.55
CA ALA A 85 0.15 8.25 -14.50
C ALA A 85 -1.13 9.06 -14.81
N VAL A 86 -1.33 9.48 -16.06
CA VAL A 86 -2.54 10.16 -16.53
C VAL A 86 -3.76 9.23 -16.48
N ALA A 87 -3.65 7.99 -16.93
CA ALA A 87 -4.74 7.01 -16.88
C ALA A 87 -5.15 6.67 -15.44
N ASN A 88 -4.18 6.68 -14.51
CA ASN A 88 -4.38 6.44 -13.08
C ASN A 88 -4.62 7.73 -12.27
N CYS A 89 -4.85 8.86 -12.94
CA CYS A 89 -5.08 10.16 -12.32
C CYS A 89 -6.37 10.18 -11.46
N GLY A 90 -7.30 9.26 -11.69
CA GLY A 90 -8.48 9.05 -10.84
C GLY A 90 -8.34 7.98 -9.73
N SER A 91 -7.24 7.22 -9.70
CA SER A 91 -7.08 6.07 -8.79
C SER A 91 -6.11 6.31 -7.63
N SER A 92 -5.49 7.50 -7.57
CA SER A 92 -4.39 7.81 -6.64
C SER A 92 -4.73 8.87 -5.59
N SER A 93 -5.79 8.61 -4.85
CA SER A 93 -5.60 8.23 -3.45
C SER A 93 -6.79 7.36 -3.09
N VAL A 94 -6.59 6.05 -2.96
CA VAL A 94 -7.48 5.31 -2.06
C VAL A 94 -7.21 5.97 -0.71
N VAL A 95 -8.06 6.93 -0.33
CA VAL A 95 -8.09 7.50 1.01
C VAL A 95 -7.96 6.30 1.93
N ARG A 96 -6.79 6.16 2.56
CA ARG A 96 -6.54 5.00 3.40
C ARG A 96 -7.62 5.07 4.45
N ARG A 97 -8.50 4.05 4.46
CA ARG A 97 -9.58 4.00 5.44
C ARG A 97 -8.93 4.16 6.82
N PRO A 98 -9.43 5.09 7.65
CA PRO A 98 -8.84 5.32 8.96
C PRO A 98 -8.88 4.04 9.78
N ASN A 99 -7.94 3.91 10.72
CA ASN A 99 -7.98 2.81 11.67
C ASN A 99 -9.29 2.87 12.46
N GLN A 100 -9.85 1.71 12.75
CA GLN A 100 -11.11 1.53 13.45
C GLN A 100 -10.82 1.32 14.93
N ASP A 101 -11.28 2.23 15.78
CA ASP A 101 -11.22 2.05 17.22
C ASP A 101 -12.41 1.21 17.70
N VAL A 102 -12.16 0.38 18.72
CA VAL A 102 -13.14 -0.56 19.26
C VAL A 102 -13.17 -0.41 20.76
N LEU A 103 -14.29 0.09 21.28
CA LEU A 103 -14.51 0.21 22.73
C LEU A 103 -14.92 -1.12 23.36
N THR A 104 -15.73 -1.90 22.66
CA THR A 104 -16.15 -3.24 23.09
C THR A 104 -16.36 -4.15 21.88
N PHE A 105 -15.86 -5.38 21.98
CA PHE A 105 -16.05 -6.42 20.97
C PHE A 105 -17.02 -7.53 21.41
N ALA A 106 -17.41 -7.54 22.69
CA ALA A 106 -18.14 -8.66 23.29
C ALA A 106 -19.50 -8.93 22.63
N GLY A 107 -20.24 -7.87 22.29
CA GLY A 107 -21.55 -7.99 21.65
C GLY A 107 -21.55 -8.53 20.22
N PHE A 108 -20.37 -8.66 19.60
CA PHE A 108 -20.24 -9.18 18.24
C PHE A 108 -19.92 -10.69 18.19
N LEU A 109 -19.57 -11.31 19.32
CA LEU A 109 -19.33 -12.75 19.37
C LEU A 109 -20.66 -13.50 19.32
N SER A 110 -20.77 -14.45 18.38
CA SER A 110 -21.90 -15.38 18.32
C SER A 110 -21.66 -16.61 19.19
N ALA A 111 -22.71 -17.38 19.46
CA ALA A 111 -22.61 -18.66 20.17
C ALA A 111 -21.54 -19.59 19.57
N LYS A 112 -21.48 -19.68 18.23
CA LYS A 112 -20.47 -20.47 17.52
C LYS A 112 -19.04 -19.96 17.75
N ASP A 113 -18.85 -18.64 17.84
CA ASP A 113 -17.52 -18.09 18.16
C ASP A 113 -17.12 -18.50 19.57
N MET A 114 -18.05 -18.43 20.53
CA MET A 114 -17.82 -18.84 21.92
C MET A 114 -17.51 -20.33 22.04
N GLU A 115 -18.20 -21.19 21.29
CA GLU A 115 -17.95 -22.64 21.25
C GLU A 115 -16.51 -22.93 20.79
N VAL A 116 -16.08 -22.34 19.67
CA VAL A 116 -14.72 -22.54 19.13
C VAL A 116 -13.65 -21.99 20.07
N LEU A 117 -13.92 -20.86 20.74
CA LEU A 117 -12.97 -20.26 21.70
C LEU A 117 -12.83 -21.12 22.96
N ASN A 118 -13.91 -21.73 23.44
CA ASN A 118 -13.90 -22.62 24.62
C ASN A 118 -13.42 -24.05 24.31
N ASP A 119 -13.44 -24.48 23.05
CA ASP A 119 -12.97 -25.80 22.66
C ASP A 119 -11.47 -25.97 22.95
N LYS A 120 -11.14 -26.90 23.84
CA LYS A 120 -9.75 -27.20 24.23
C LYS A 120 -8.99 -27.98 23.15
N SER A 121 -9.70 -28.66 22.26
CA SER A 121 -9.11 -29.42 21.16
C SER A 121 -8.76 -28.53 19.96
N ALA A 122 -9.41 -27.37 19.83
CA ALA A 122 -9.15 -26.42 18.77
C ALA A 122 -7.78 -25.74 18.93
N SER A 123 -6.99 -25.73 17.86
CA SER A 123 -5.69 -25.05 17.84
C SER A 123 -5.84 -23.52 17.91
N LEU A 124 -4.80 -22.82 18.38
CA LEU A 124 -4.78 -21.35 18.41
C LEU A 124 -5.02 -20.74 17.02
N HIS A 125 -4.57 -21.39 15.95
CA HIS A 125 -4.81 -20.93 14.59
C HIS A 125 -6.30 -21.01 14.21
N VAL A 126 -6.99 -22.10 14.56
CA VAL A 126 -8.44 -22.25 14.31
C VAL A 126 -9.22 -21.18 15.08
N LYS A 127 -8.84 -20.94 16.34
CA LYS A 127 -9.44 -19.88 17.17
C LYS A 127 -9.20 -18.50 16.56
N ALA A 128 -7.97 -18.20 16.13
CA ALA A 128 -7.63 -16.94 15.45
C ALA A 128 -8.40 -16.77 14.13
N ASP A 129 -8.59 -17.84 13.35
CA ASP A 129 -9.36 -17.81 12.11
C ASP A 129 -10.85 -17.54 12.34
N GLN A 130 -11.42 -18.11 13.40
CA GLN A 130 -12.80 -17.85 13.80
C GLN A 130 -12.98 -16.37 14.18
N VAL A 131 -12.09 -15.82 15.01
CA VAL A 131 -12.10 -14.40 15.38
C VAL A 131 -11.90 -13.51 14.15
N ALA A 132 -10.93 -13.84 13.28
CA ALA A 132 -10.71 -13.10 12.03
C ALA A 132 -11.98 -13.10 11.16
N THR A 133 -12.64 -14.25 11.03
CA THR A 133 -13.89 -14.38 10.28
C THR A 133 -14.99 -13.50 10.87
N ARG A 134 -15.10 -13.44 12.20
CA ARG A 134 -16.04 -12.52 12.85
C ARG A 134 -15.71 -11.06 12.56
N LEU A 135 -14.44 -10.67 12.67
CA LEU A 135 -13.97 -9.32 12.37
C LEU A 135 -14.31 -8.89 10.94
N ILE A 136 -14.10 -9.77 9.95
CA ILE A 136 -14.48 -9.48 8.56
C ILE A 136 -16.00 -9.27 8.42
N ARG A 137 -16.81 -10.12 9.05
CA ARG A 137 -18.29 -10.04 8.98
C ARG A 137 -18.86 -8.74 9.57
N VAL A 138 -18.22 -8.20 10.61
CA VAL A 138 -18.61 -6.91 11.21
C VAL A 138 -17.85 -5.72 10.60
N GLN A 139 -17.17 -5.95 9.48
CA GLN A 139 -16.39 -4.96 8.75
C GLN A 139 -15.27 -4.29 9.56
N LEU A 140 -14.71 -5.01 10.54
CA LEU A 140 -13.66 -4.56 11.45
C LEU A 140 -12.30 -5.14 11.06
N TRP A 141 -11.79 -4.79 9.88
CA TRP A 141 -10.52 -5.33 9.37
C TRP A 141 -9.34 -4.36 9.41
N LEU A 142 -9.57 -3.11 9.86
CA LEU A 142 -8.54 -2.09 10.09
C LEU A 142 -8.53 -1.65 11.56
N ALA A 143 -8.67 -2.59 12.49
CA ALA A 143 -8.64 -2.26 13.91
C ALA A 143 -7.33 -1.57 14.29
N SER A 144 -7.40 -0.52 15.11
CA SER A 144 -6.23 0.12 15.71
C SER A 144 -5.51 -0.84 16.67
N GLU A 145 -4.29 -0.51 17.10
CA GLU A 145 -3.61 -1.31 18.13
C GLU A 145 -4.42 -1.40 19.43
N GLN A 146 -5.10 -0.32 19.79
CA GLN A 146 -6.01 -0.30 20.93
C GLN A 146 -7.24 -1.18 20.69
N GLY A 147 -7.80 -1.16 19.47
CA GLY A 147 -8.90 -2.05 19.09
C GLY A 147 -8.51 -3.52 19.17
N TYR A 148 -7.31 -3.89 18.67
CA TYR A 148 -6.79 -5.25 18.79
C TYR A 148 -6.57 -5.68 20.24
N LYS A 149 -6.09 -4.77 21.11
CA LYS A 149 -5.96 -5.04 22.55
C LYS A 149 -7.31 -5.38 23.18
N GLU A 150 -8.36 -4.63 22.86
CA GLU A 150 -9.70 -4.91 23.38
C GLU A 150 -10.27 -6.21 22.82
N ILE A 151 -10.07 -6.48 21.52
CA ILE A 151 -10.46 -7.76 20.90
C ILE A 151 -9.81 -8.92 21.64
N VAL A 152 -8.49 -8.88 21.87
CA VAL A 152 -7.75 -9.95 22.58
C VAL A 152 -8.29 -10.15 24.00
N LYS A 153 -8.54 -9.06 24.74
CA LYS A 153 -9.12 -9.11 26.08
C LYS A 153 -10.50 -9.77 26.09
N VAL A 154 -11.36 -9.42 25.14
CA VAL A 154 -12.71 -10.01 25.02
C VAL A 154 -12.64 -11.49 24.66
N VAL A 155 -11.80 -11.91 23.71
CA VAL A 155 -11.70 -13.33 23.34
C VAL A 155 -11.08 -14.18 24.45
N MET A 156 -10.19 -13.60 25.26
CA MET A 156 -9.70 -14.26 26.49
C MET A 156 -10.82 -14.44 27.51
N ALA A 157 -11.63 -13.42 27.74
CA ALA A 157 -12.81 -13.51 28.61
C ALA A 157 -13.85 -14.52 28.07
N ALA A 158 -13.88 -14.75 26.76
CA ALA A 158 -14.75 -15.70 26.09
C ALA A 158 -14.30 -17.17 26.15
N GLY A 159 -13.10 -17.46 26.68
CA GLY A 159 -12.58 -18.83 26.83
C GLY A 159 -11.21 -19.08 26.20
N LEU A 160 -10.62 -18.11 25.50
CA LEU A 160 -9.29 -18.25 24.94
C LEU A 160 -8.22 -18.18 26.05
N THR A 161 -7.56 -19.30 26.32
CA THR A 161 -6.47 -19.37 27.30
C THR A 161 -5.14 -18.95 26.67
N LEU A 162 -4.66 -17.75 27.02
CA LEU A 162 -3.33 -17.26 26.69
C LEU A 162 -2.60 -16.89 27.99
N THR A 163 -1.61 -17.69 28.35
CA THR A 163 -0.95 -17.61 29.66
C THR A 163 0.27 -16.68 29.62
N SER A 164 1.07 -16.76 28.56
CA SER A 164 2.30 -15.98 28.43
C SER A 164 2.13 -14.73 27.56
N ALA A 165 3.05 -13.77 27.71
CA ALA A 165 3.12 -12.60 26.84
C ALA A 165 3.42 -13.00 25.38
N ASP A 166 4.28 -14.01 25.20
CA ASP A 166 4.65 -14.52 23.87
C ASP A 166 3.47 -15.18 23.17
N GLU A 167 2.64 -15.95 23.89
CA GLU A 167 1.41 -16.54 23.35
C GLU A 167 0.44 -15.46 22.88
N LYS A 168 0.26 -14.39 23.67
CA LYS A 168 -0.59 -13.25 23.31
C LYS A 168 -0.08 -12.54 22.06
N TYR A 169 1.23 -12.32 22.00
CA TYR A 169 1.86 -11.68 20.84
C TYR A 169 1.74 -12.54 19.58
N ASN A 170 2.04 -13.84 19.67
CA ASN A 170 1.94 -14.78 18.55
C ASN A 170 0.49 -14.94 18.06
N PHE A 171 -0.48 -15.00 18.98
CA PHE A 171 -1.90 -14.99 18.64
C PHE A 171 -2.29 -13.71 17.89
N LEU A 172 -1.86 -12.55 18.39
CA LEU A 172 -2.13 -11.26 17.76
C LEU A 172 -1.54 -11.16 16.34
N LEU A 173 -0.30 -11.60 16.14
CA LEU A 173 0.33 -11.63 14.83
C LEU A 173 -0.43 -12.53 13.86
N THR A 174 -0.82 -13.72 14.32
CA THR A 174 -1.59 -14.68 13.53
C THR A 174 -2.94 -14.09 13.14
N LEU A 175 -3.66 -13.48 14.09
CA LEU A 175 -4.93 -12.80 13.87
C LEU A 175 -4.80 -11.67 12.84
N LYS A 176 -3.80 -10.77 12.99
CA LYS A 176 -3.54 -9.68 12.04
C LYS A 176 -3.26 -10.22 10.62
N LYS A 177 -2.49 -11.30 10.50
CA LYS A 177 -2.22 -11.98 9.22
C LYS A 177 -3.50 -12.51 8.57
N LEU A 178 -4.35 -13.20 9.35
CA LEU A 178 -5.60 -13.79 8.88
C LEU A 178 -6.61 -12.72 8.45
N VAL A 179 -6.77 -11.65 9.23
CA VAL A 179 -7.62 -10.50 8.89
C VAL A 179 -7.15 -9.83 7.59
N ARG A 180 -5.84 -9.60 7.44
CA ARG A 180 -5.28 -9.03 6.20
C ARG A 180 -5.50 -9.95 4.99
N SER A 181 -5.37 -11.27 5.17
CA SER A 181 -5.60 -12.23 4.09
C SER A 181 -7.08 -12.24 3.68
N LYS A 182 -8.00 -12.39 4.64
CA LYS A 182 -9.44 -12.49 4.37
C LYS A 182 -10.05 -11.18 3.86
N SER A 183 -9.57 -10.02 4.32
CA SER A 183 -10.08 -8.71 3.84
C SER A 183 -9.80 -8.48 2.36
N LYS A 184 -8.65 -8.94 1.84
CA LYS A 184 -8.36 -8.91 0.40
C LYS A 184 -9.37 -9.76 -0.38
N THR A 185 -9.61 -10.99 0.06
CA THR A 185 -10.60 -11.86 -0.58
C THR A 185 -11.99 -11.23 -0.54
N TRP A 186 -12.39 -10.68 0.60
CA TRP A 186 -13.72 -10.07 0.73
C TRP A 186 -13.90 -8.83 -0.16
N SER A 187 -12.85 -8.02 -0.34
CA SER A 187 -12.90 -6.86 -1.23
C SER A 187 -13.07 -7.20 -2.71
N ILE A 188 -12.71 -8.43 -3.13
CA ILE A 188 -12.86 -8.88 -4.53
C ILE A 188 -14.31 -9.29 -4.82
N TRP A 189 -15.04 -9.81 -3.83
CA TRP A 189 -16.40 -10.33 -4.01
C TRP A 189 -17.50 -9.39 -3.45
N GLY A 190 -17.15 -8.48 -2.54
CA GLY A 190 -18.06 -7.56 -1.88
C GLY A 190 -18.46 -6.31 -2.69
N LEU A 191 -18.04 -6.21 -3.95
CA LEU A 191 -18.44 -5.15 -4.89
C LEU A 191 -19.73 -5.47 -5.68
N CYS A 192 -20.37 -6.62 -5.42
CA CYS A 192 -21.59 -7.07 -6.11
C CYS A 192 -22.87 -7.02 -5.25
N LEU A 193 -22.91 -6.24 -4.16
CA LEU A 193 -24.13 -5.97 -3.38
C LEU A 193 -24.35 -4.46 -3.22
#